data_AF-A0A918P9K9-F1
#
_entry.id   AF-A0A918P9K9-F1
#
_cell.length_a   1.000
_cell.length_b   1.000
_cell.length_c   1.000
_cell.angle_alpha   90.00
_cell.angle_beta   90.00
_cell.angle_gamma   90.00
#
_symmetry.space_group_name_H-M   'P 1'
#
loop_
_entity.id
_entity.type
_entity.pdbx_description
1 polymer ?
#
loop_
_entity_poly.entity_id
_entity_poly.type
_entity_poly.pdbx_seq_one_letter_code
_entity_poly.pdbx_strand_id
1 'polypeptide(L)'
;MSKVAAIIGRFLIALIFIFSGFGKLIDPAGTGAALAGVGLSPQLAIPVALFELAGGLCLAAGFMVRLIALLLAGFTAATILFFHNRFTDPQQGVMALKNLAIIGGLALAFAHSQIWSHYYAIARERQGEILANKAEARVREAELRAERAEAEARALRSAPGAVPVTTAAPATARTVDTDGDGYADTVVRRRRWFDW
;
A
#
# COMPACT_ATOMS: atom_id res chain seq x y z
N MET A 1 -9.87 -14.30 12.35
CA MET A 1 -11.34 -14.17 12.30
C MET A 1 -11.79 -12.91 11.53
N SER A 2 -11.41 -11.69 11.90
CA SER A 2 -11.88 -10.43 11.25
C SER A 2 -11.63 -10.33 9.73
N LYS A 3 -10.49 -10.82 9.22
CA LYS A 3 -10.14 -10.73 7.78
C LYS A 3 -11.06 -11.55 6.87
N VAL A 4 -11.42 -12.77 7.30
CA VAL A 4 -12.30 -13.66 6.52
C VAL A 4 -13.71 -13.07 6.44
N ALA A 5 -14.23 -12.55 7.56
CA ALA A 5 -15.51 -11.85 7.60
C ALA A 5 -15.54 -10.62 6.67
N ALA A 6 -14.44 -9.84 6.62
CA ALA A 6 -14.33 -8.70 5.71
C ALA A 6 -14.34 -9.10 4.23
N ILE A 7 -13.66 -10.20 3.87
CA ILE A 7 -13.66 -10.72 2.49
C ILE A 7 -15.06 -11.22 2.11
N ILE A 8 -15.70 -11.99 2.99
CA ILE A 8 -17.07 -12.50 2.76
C ILE A 8 -18.05 -11.35 2.61
N GLY A 9 -18.01 -10.35 3.52
CA GLY A 9 -18.87 -9.18 3.46
C GLY A 9 -18.71 -8.39 2.15
N ARG A 10 -17.46 -8.20 1.70
CA ARG A 10 -17.17 -7.54 0.42
C ARG A 10 -17.73 -8.34 -0.76
N PHE A 11 -17.60 -9.66 -0.74
CA PHE A 11 -18.10 -10.53 -1.80
C PHE A 11 -19.63 -10.51 -1.87
N LEU A 12 -20.32 -10.55 -0.72
CA LEU A 12 -21.77 -10.46 -0.63
C LEU A 12 -22.29 -9.13 -1.19
N ILE A 13 -21.65 -8.01 -0.84
CA ILE A 13 -22.02 -6.69 -1.37
C ILE A 13 -21.77 -6.63 -2.88
N ALA A 14 -20.60 -7.12 -3.34
CA ALA A 14 -20.26 -7.14 -4.74
C ALA A 14 -21.27 -7.95 -5.58
N LEU A 15 -21.75 -9.08 -5.05
CA LEU A 15 -22.69 -9.96 -5.74
C LEU A 15 -23.98 -9.24 -6.17
N ILE A 16 -24.48 -8.32 -5.32
CA ILE A 16 -25.68 -7.53 -5.62
C ILE A 16 -25.47 -6.69 -6.88
N PHE A 17 -24.32 -6.01 -6.98
CA PHE A 17 -23.98 -5.18 -8.14
C PHE A 17 -23.72 -6.01 -9.39
N ILE A 18 -23.10 -7.19 -9.24
CA ILE A 18 -22.82 -8.10 -10.36
C ILE A 18 -24.14 -8.59 -10.99
N PHE A 19 -25.06 -9.11 -10.17
CA PHE A 19 -26.35 -9.59 -10.65
C PHE A 19 -27.20 -8.45 -11.22
N SER A 20 -27.21 -7.30 -10.54
CA SER A 20 -27.95 -6.12 -10.96
C SER A 20 -27.42 -5.55 -12.29
N GLY A 21 -26.10 -5.42 -12.45
CA GLY A 21 -25.47 -4.93 -13.68
C GLY A 21 -25.61 -5.92 -14.84
N PHE A 22 -25.47 -7.23 -14.57
CA PHE A 22 -25.69 -8.27 -15.57
C PHE A 22 -27.14 -8.29 -16.08
N GLY A 23 -28.12 -8.17 -15.17
CA GLY A 23 -29.54 -8.06 -15.54
C GLY A 23 -29.81 -6.86 -16.47
N LYS A 24 -29.20 -5.71 -16.18
CA LYS A 24 -29.31 -4.51 -17.04
C LYS A 24 -28.65 -4.66 -18.41
N LEU A 25 -27.62 -5.52 -18.52
CA LEU A 25 -26.96 -5.83 -19.79
C LEU A 25 -27.76 -6.80 -20.66
N ILE A 26 -28.50 -7.73 -20.05
CA ILE A 26 -29.40 -8.63 -20.78
C ILE A 26 -30.61 -7.89 -21.34
N ASP A 27 -31.15 -6.93 -20.56
CA ASP A 27 -32.26 -6.08 -21.00
C ASP A 27 -31.92 -4.58 -20.95
N PRO A 28 -31.12 -4.09 -21.94
CA PRO A 28 -30.83 -2.67 -22.05
C PRO A 28 -32.07 -1.85 -22.40
N ALA A 29 -33.04 -2.46 -23.09
CA ALA A 29 -34.27 -1.80 -23.51
C ALA A 29 -35.16 -1.47 -22.30
N GLY A 30 -35.39 -2.44 -21.40
CA GLY A 30 -36.10 -2.21 -20.14
C GLY A 30 -35.39 -1.21 -19.23
N THR A 31 -34.05 -1.27 -19.17
CA THR A 31 -33.24 -0.31 -18.43
C THR A 31 -33.36 1.11 -19.00
N GLY A 32 -33.32 1.24 -20.34
CA GLY A 32 -33.50 2.52 -21.02
C GLY A 32 -34.89 3.11 -20.80
N ALA A 33 -35.94 2.28 -20.79
CA ALA A 33 -37.30 2.71 -20.47
C ALA A 33 -37.43 3.18 -19.01
N ALA A 34 -36.80 2.47 -18.06
CA ALA A 34 -36.75 2.88 -16.66
C ALA A 34 -36.04 4.23 -16.47
N LEU A 35 -34.92 4.45 -17.17
CA LEU A 35 -34.20 5.73 -17.17
C LEU A 35 -35.04 6.87 -17.78
N ALA A 36 -35.73 6.61 -18.89
CA ALA A 36 -36.66 7.58 -19.47
C ALA A 36 -37.77 7.97 -18.48
N GLY A 37 -38.28 7.01 -17.71
CA GLY A 37 -39.31 7.22 -16.70
C GLY A 37 -38.91 8.16 -15.56
N VAL A 38 -37.60 8.34 -15.31
CA VAL A 38 -37.05 9.29 -14.33
C VAL A 38 -36.44 10.54 -14.97
N GLY A 39 -36.62 10.74 -16.28
CA GLY A 39 -36.12 11.91 -17.01
C GLY A 39 -34.64 11.85 -17.43
N LEU A 40 -34.02 10.66 -17.38
CA LEU A 40 -32.64 10.43 -17.82
C LEU A 40 -32.58 9.90 -19.26
N SER A 41 -31.46 10.12 -19.95
CA SER A 41 -31.26 9.63 -21.31
C SER A 41 -31.20 8.09 -21.34
N PRO A 42 -32.01 7.41 -22.19
CA PRO A 42 -31.95 5.96 -22.36
C PRO A 42 -30.58 5.44 -22.82
N GLN A 43 -29.78 6.28 -23.46
CA GLN A 43 -28.43 5.92 -23.93
C GLN A 43 -27.48 5.60 -22.76
N LEU A 44 -27.81 6.05 -21.54
CA LEU A 44 -27.04 5.76 -20.33
C LEU A 44 -27.23 4.32 -19.83
N ALA A 45 -28.19 3.55 -20.38
CA ALA A 45 -28.47 2.19 -19.93
C ALA A 45 -27.22 1.29 -20.00
N ILE A 46 -26.50 1.30 -21.12
CA ILE A 46 -25.30 0.47 -21.32
C ILE A 46 -24.13 0.95 -20.44
N PRO A 47 -23.75 2.25 -20.41
CA PRO A 47 -22.71 2.74 -19.51
C PRO A 47 -22.97 2.45 -18.04
N VAL A 48 -24.22 2.63 -17.58
CA VAL A 48 -24.60 2.37 -16.18
C VAL A 48 -24.50 0.89 -15.86
N ALA A 49 -25.02 0.01 -16.74
CA ALA A 49 -24.94 -1.43 -16.54
C ALA A 49 -23.49 -1.93 -16.51
N LEU A 50 -22.66 -1.42 -17.41
CA LEU A 50 -21.24 -1.76 -17.46
C LEU A 50 -20.49 -1.26 -16.23
N PHE A 51 -20.77 -0.03 -15.78
CA PHE A 51 -20.19 0.54 -14.57
C PHE A 51 -20.56 -0.26 -13.33
N GLU A 52 -21.82 -0.65 -13.20
CA GLU A 52 -22.30 -1.44 -12.06
C GLU A 52 -21.67 -2.83 -12.03
N LEU A 53 -21.60 -3.50 -13.20
CA LEU A 53 -20.97 -4.80 -13.33
C LEU A 53 -19.47 -4.74 -13.08
N ALA A 54 -18.76 -3.83 -13.75
CA ALA A 54 -17.31 -3.66 -13.58
C ALA A 54 -16.96 -3.23 -12.15
N GLY A 55 -17.73 -2.31 -11.57
CA GLY A 55 -17.59 -1.89 -10.18
C GLY A 55 -17.79 -3.06 -9.21
N GLY A 56 -18.82 -3.88 -9.42
CA GLY A 56 -19.06 -5.11 -8.66
C GLY A 56 -17.89 -6.10 -8.75
N LEU A 57 -17.38 -6.36 -9.96
CA LEU A 57 -16.21 -7.23 -10.16
C LEU A 57 -14.94 -6.68 -9.48
N CYS A 58 -14.66 -5.38 -9.64
CA CYS A 58 -13.51 -4.74 -8.98
C CYS A 58 -13.63 -4.82 -7.46
N LEU A 59 -14.84 -4.64 -6.91
CA LEU A 59 -15.11 -4.77 -5.49
C LEU A 59 -14.87 -6.21 -5.01
N ALA A 60 -15.35 -7.22 -5.74
CA ALA A 60 -15.13 -8.63 -5.42
C ALA A 60 -13.64 -9.01 -5.45
N ALA A 61 -12.95 -8.64 -6.53
CA ALA A 61 -11.52 -8.87 -6.74
C ALA A 61 -10.65 -8.12 -5.71
N GLY A 62 -11.18 -7.08 -5.08
CA GLY A 62 -10.43 -6.26 -4.13
C GLY A 62 -9.55 -5.20 -4.79
N PHE A 63 -9.81 -4.87 -6.04
CA PHE A 63 -9.07 -3.85 -6.77
C PHE A 63 -9.64 -2.46 -6.48
N MET A 64 -8.79 -1.53 -6.03
CA MET A 64 -9.18 -0.14 -5.73
C MET A 64 -10.47 0.01 -4.90
N VAL A 65 -10.68 -0.89 -3.93
CA VAL A 65 -11.94 -1.02 -3.15
C VAL A 65 -12.41 0.32 -2.58
N ARG A 66 -11.50 1.19 -2.13
CA ARG A 66 -11.89 2.51 -1.58
C ARG A 66 -12.56 3.40 -2.63
N LEU A 67 -11.96 3.51 -3.81
CA LEU A 67 -12.51 4.32 -4.90
C LEU A 67 -13.82 3.71 -5.40
N ILE A 68 -13.80 2.39 -5.65
CA ILE A 68 -14.95 1.66 -6.18
C ILE A 68 -16.12 1.67 -5.19
N ALA A 69 -15.87 1.52 -3.89
CA ALA A 69 -16.91 1.59 -2.87
C ALA A 69 -17.55 2.99 -2.80
N LEU A 70 -16.76 4.06 -2.93
CA LEU A 70 -17.28 5.43 -2.92
C LEU A 70 -18.10 5.73 -4.19
N LEU A 71 -17.61 5.27 -5.34
CA LEU A 71 -18.32 5.37 -6.62
C LEU A 71 -19.64 4.60 -6.61
N LEU A 72 -19.63 3.34 -6.16
CA LEU A 72 -20.83 2.51 -6.01
C LEU A 72 -21.80 3.07 -4.97
N ALA A 73 -21.30 3.66 -3.88
CA ALA A 73 -22.13 4.30 -2.86
C ALA A 73 -22.84 5.53 -3.42
N GLY A 74 -22.12 6.39 -4.15
CA GLY A 74 -22.71 7.53 -4.86
C GLY A 74 -23.76 7.10 -5.89
N PHE A 75 -23.47 6.05 -6.68
CA PHE A 75 -24.42 5.47 -7.63
C PHE A 75 -25.68 4.92 -6.94
N THR A 76 -25.51 4.22 -5.82
CA THR A 76 -26.62 3.67 -5.04
C THR A 76 -27.47 4.79 -4.44
N ALA A 77 -26.84 5.87 -3.98
CA ALA A 77 -27.55 7.06 -3.48
C ALA A 77 -28.35 7.76 -4.59
N ALA A 78 -27.76 7.90 -5.78
CA ALA A 78 -28.47 8.42 -6.95
C ALA A 78 -29.68 7.54 -7.31
N THR A 79 -29.53 6.22 -7.25
CA THR A 79 -30.65 5.28 -7.49
C THR A 79 -31.80 5.50 -6.52
N ILE A 80 -31.52 5.73 -5.23
CA ILE A 80 -32.57 6.06 -4.23
C ILE A 80 -33.28 7.35 -4.63
N LEU A 81 -32.53 8.40 -4.96
CA LEU A 81 -33.09 9.72 -5.26
C LEU A 81 -33.96 9.72 -6.52
N PHE A 82 -33.57 8.99 -7.56
CA PHE A 82 -34.30 8.95 -8.83
C PHE A 82 -35.45 7.93 -8.83
N PHE A 83 -35.26 6.74 -8.24
CA PHE A 83 -36.21 5.64 -8.36
C PHE A 83 -37.06 5.36 -7.12
N HIS A 84 -36.69 5.88 -5.95
CA HIS A 84 -37.38 5.61 -4.68
C HIS A 84 -37.74 6.88 -3.91
N ASN A 85 -38.07 7.96 -4.64
CA ASN A 85 -38.42 9.26 -4.04
C ASN A 85 -39.86 9.33 -3.49
N ARG A 86 -40.70 8.31 -3.71
CA ARG A 86 -42.07 8.27 -3.18
C ARG A 86 -42.13 7.43 -1.91
N PHE A 87 -41.76 8.04 -0.79
CA PHE A 87 -41.83 7.41 0.54
C PHE A 87 -43.26 7.10 1.03
N THR A 88 -44.28 7.58 0.30
CA THR A 88 -45.69 7.29 0.58
C THR A 88 -46.11 5.89 0.14
N ASP A 89 -45.32 5.22 -0.70
CA ASP A 89 -45.50 3.82 -1.09
C ASP A 89 -44.62 2.93 -0.19
N PRO A 90 -45.21 2.03 0.62
CA PRO A 90 -44.46 1.12 1.49
C PRO A 90 -43.38 0.30 0.75
N GLN A 91 -43.64 -0.09 -0.50
CA GLN A 91 -42.70 -0.90 -1.28
C GLN A 91 -41.46 -0.08 -1.68
N GLN A 92 -41.63 1.19 -2.02
CA GLN A 92 -40.50 2.08 -2.35
C GLN A 92 -39.68 2.43 -1.12
N GLY A 93 -40.33 2.64 0.03
CA GLY A 93 -39.64 2.87 1.31
C GLY A 93 -38.72 1.70 1.69
N VAL A 94 -39.19 0.46 1.56
CA VAL A 94 -38.36 -0.73 1.82
C VAL A 94 -37.19 -0.84 0.85
N MET A 95 -37.41 -0.56 -0.44
CA MET A 95 -36.32 -0.64 -1.42
C MET A 95 -35.27 0.46 -1.23
N ALA A 96 -35.69 1.68 -0.86
CA ALA A 96 -34.79 2.76 -0.45
C ALA A 96 -33.94 2.35 0.77
N LEU A 97 -34.56 1.73 1.77
CA LEU A 97 -33.87 1.28 2.98
C LEU A 97 -32.86 0.16 2.67
N LYS A 98 -33.19 -0.75 1.76
CA LYS A 98 -32.26 -1.77 1.25
C LYS A 98 -31.03 -1.12 0.61
N ASN A 99 -31.24 -0.14 -0.26
CA ASN A 99 -30.15 0.59 -0.92
C ASN A 99 -29.32 1.41 0.09
N LEU A 100 -29.95 1.97 1.13
CA LEU A 100 -29.25 2.66 2.21
C LEU A 100 -28.36 1.70 3.01
N ALA A 101 -28.85 0.48 3.29
CA ALA A 101 -28.04 -0.56 3.93
C ALA A 101 -26.84 -0.97 3.06
N ILE A 102 -27.00 -1.03 1.74
CA ILE A 102 -25.90 -1.30 0.80
C ILE A 102 -24.84 -0.18 0.87
N ILE A 103 -25.25 1.09 0.92
CA ILE A 103 -24.34 2.23 1.12
C ILE A 103 -23.57 2.08 2.43
N GLY A 104 -24.24 1.69 3.52
CA GLY A 104 -23.58 1.40 4.80
C GLY A 104 -22.55 0.27 4.70
N GLY A 105 -22.89 -0.82 4.01
CA GLY A 105 -21.94 -1.90 3.73
C GLY A 105 -20.73 -1.45 2.91
N LEU A 106 -20.93 -0.60 1.91
CA LEU A 106 -19.86 -0.02 1.10
C LEU A 106 -18.98 0.94 1.92
N ALA A 107 -19.56 1.72 2.84
CA ALA A 107 -18.81 2.57 3.76
C ALA A 107 -17.93 1.74 4.71
N LEU A 108 -18.42 0.60 5.18
CA LEU A 108 -17.60 -0.36 5.95
C LEU A 108 -16.49 -0.97 5.08
N ALA A 109 -16.79 -1.34 3.84
CA ALA A 109 -15.77 -1.83 2.91
C ALA A 109 -14.69 -0.77 2.63
N PHE A 110 -15.07 0.51 2.53
CA PHE A 110 -14.15 1.64 2.42
C PHE A 110 -13.25 1.77 3.65
N ALA A 111 -13.83 1.69 4.85
CA ALA A 111 -13.11 1.82 6.11
C ALA A 111 -12.11 0.66 6.34
N HIS A 112 -12.50 -0.57 5.98
CA HIS A 112 -11.68 -1.76 6.17
C HIS A 112 -10.67 -2.02 5.05
N SER A 113 -10.69 -1.27 3.95
CA SER A 113 -9.77 -1.50 2.83
C SER A 113 -8.41 -0.81 3.04
N GLN A 114 -7.51 -1.50 3.75
CA GLN A 114 -6.13 -1.07 3.96
C GLN A 114 -5.24 -1.44 2.77
N ILE A 115 -5.40 -0.72 1.66
CA ILE A 115 -4.54 -0.80 0.46
C ILE A 115 -3.05 -0.54 0.77
N TRP A 116 -2.73 0.13 1.88
CA TRP A 116 -1.36 0.47 2.25
C TRP A 116 -0.67 -0.59 3.11
N SER A 117 -1.39 -1.32 3.97
CA SER A 117 -0.74 -2.13 5.02
C SER A 117 0.11 -3.28 4.47
N HIS A 118 -0.21 -3.86 3.31
CA HIS A 118 0.59 -4.94 2.73
C HIS A 118 1.85 -4.45 2.01
N TYR A 119 1.83 -3.27 1.39
CA TYR A 119 3.02 -2.72 0.73
C TYR A 119 4.07 -2.28 1.75
N TYR A 120 3.65 -1.69 2.88
CA TYR A 120 4.57 -1.35 3.97
C TYR A 120 5.03 -2.57 4.79
N ALA A 121 4.23 -3.63 4.89
CA ALA A 121 4.66 -4.85 5.58
C ALA A 121 5.86 -5.50 4.86
N ILE A 122 5.75 -5.68 3.54
CA ILE A 122 6.82 -6.25 2.73
C ILE A 122 8.06 -5.33 2.70
N ALA A 123 7.86 -4.01 2.64
CA ALA A 123 8.96 -3.05 2.66
C ALA A 123 9.70 -3.01 4.02
N ARG A 124 8.98 -3.13 5.14
CA ARG A 124 9.59 -3.16 6.49
C ARG A 124 10.38 -4.44 6.75
N GLU A 125 9.87 -5.59 6.31
CA GLU A 125 10.59 -6.88 6.44
C GLU A 125 11.92 -6.83 5.67
N ARG A 126 11.92 -6.33 4.42
CA ARG A 126 13.15 -6.16 3.64
C ARG A 126 14.13 -5.17 4.25
N GLN A 127 13.66 -4.09 4.86
CA GLN A 127 14.55 -3.13 5.53
C GLN A 127 15.20 -3.72 6.78
N GLY A 128 14.48 -4.53 7.56
CA GLY A 128 15.03 -5.25 8.71
C GLY A 128 16.14 -6.22 8.32
N GLU A 129 15.92 -7.00 7.26
CA GLU A 129 16.92 -7.95 6.73
C GLU A 129 18.18 -7.24 6.18
N ILE A 130 18.02 -6.12 5.47
CA ILE A 130 19.16 -5.35 4.94
C ILE A 130 20.00 -4.74 6.06
N LEU A 131 19.36 -4.27 7.14
CA LEU A 131 20.06 -3.71 8.29
C LEU A 131 20.79 -4.80 9.09
N ALA A 132 20.17 -5.96 9.28
CA ALA A 132 20.81 -7.12 9.90
C ALA A 132 22.04 -7.59 9.11
N ASN A 133 21.89 -7.77 7.79
CA ASN A 133 23.00 -8.15 6.91
C ASN A 133 24.13 -7.11 6.91
N LYS A 134 23.80 -5.81 6.95
CA LYS A 134 24.79 -4.74 7.06
C LYS A 134 25.50 -4.74 8.42
N ALA A 135 24.81 -5.05 9.52
CA ALA A 135 25.41 -5.16 10.84
C ALA A 135 26.40 -6.34 10.91
N GLU A 136 26.02 -7.51 10.39
CA GLU A 136 26.91 -8.68 10.31
C GLU A 136 28.14 -8.42 9.44
N ALA A 137 27.99 -7.72 8.32
CA ALA A 137 29.12 -7.33 7.47
C ALA A 137 30.12 -6.44 8.21
N ARG A 138 29.64 -5.48 9.02
CA ARG A 138 30.51 -4.60 9.83
C ARG A 138 31.26 -5.37 10.92
N VAL A 139 30.59 -6.34 11.58
CA VAL A 139 31.24 -7.21 12.58
C VAL A 139 32.33 -8.04 11.94
N ARG A 140 32.05 -8.67 10.79
CA ARG A 140 33.04 -9.47 10.06
C ARG A 140 34.23 -8.65 9.59
N GLU A 141 34.01 -7.42 9.13
CA GLU A 141 35.12 -6.52 8.79
C GLU A 141 35.95 -6.12 10.01
N ALA A 142 35.32 -5.91 11.17
CA ALA A 142 36.03 -5.60 12.41
C ALA A 142 36.88 -6.79 12.89
N GLU A 143 36.34 -8.01 12.82
CA GLU A 143 37.07 -9.25 13.12
C GLU A 143 38.29 -9.42 12.20
N LEU A 144 38.11 -9.27 10.88
CA LEU A 144 39.22 -9.36 9.92
C LEU A 144 40.29 -8.28 10.15
N ARG A 145 39.90 -7.08 10.58
CA ARG A 145 40.87 -6.02 10.94
C ARG A 145 41.64 -6.37 12.21
N ALA A 146 40.97 -6.95 13.22
CA ALA A 146 41.63 -7.42 14.44
C ALA A 146 42.61 -8.56 14.14
N GLU A 147 42.20 -9.53 13.32
CA GLU A 147 43.08 -10.63 12.90
C GLU A 147 44.32 -10.14 12.14
N ARG A 148 44.17 -9.17 11.23
CA ARG A 148 45.30 -8.56 10.52
C ARG A 148 46.25 -7.83 11.46
N ALA A 149 45.72 -7.05 12.40
CA ALA A 149 46.52 -6.35 13.39
C ALA A 149 47.27 -7.31 14.33
N GLU A 150 46.65 -8.42 14.73
CA GLU A 150 47.31 -9.47 15.51
C GLU A 150 48.39 -10.20 14.72
N ALA A 151 48.14 -10.50 13.44
CA ALA A 151 49.11 -11.13 12.56
C ALA A 151 50.34 -10.24 12.36
N GLU A 152 50.14 -8.94 12.14
CA GLU A 152 51.22 -7.94 12.06
C GLU A 152 51.99 -7.85 13.39
N ALA A 153 51.30 -7.81 14.54
CA ALA A 153 51.94 -7.77 15.85
C ALA A 153 52.69 -9.07 16.22
N ARG A 154 52.27 -10.23 15.70
CA ARG A 154 53.02 -11.48 15.82
C ARG A 154 54.24 -11.49 14.91
N ALA A 155 54.11 -11.02 13.67
CA ALA A 155 55.23 -10.90 12.72
C ALA A 155 56.33 -9.96 13.24
N LEU A 156 55.96 -8.85 13.88
CA LEU A 156 56.91 -7.94 14.55
C LEU A 156 57.60 -8.58 15.75
N ARG A 157 56.93 -9.49 16.48
CA ARG A 157 57.49 -10.20 17.65
C ARG A 157 58.40 -11.37 17.29
N SER A 158 58.20 -12.01 16.14
CA SER A 158 59.00 -13.14 15.68
C SER A 158 60.18 -12.76 14.78
N ALA A 159 60.32 -11.48 14.41
CA ALA A 159 61.43 -10.99 13.59
C ALA A 159 62.75 -10.87 14.40
N PRO A 160 63.82 -11.60 14.06
CA PRO A 160 65.12 -11.43 14.71
C PRO A 160 65.77 -10.12 14.22
N GLY A 161 65.97 -9.15 15.12
CA GLY A 161 66.77 -7.93 14.86
C GLY A 161 66.00 -6.64 14.55
N ALA A 162 64.79 -6.43 15.10
CA ALA A 162 64.03 -5.20 14.87
C ALA A 162 64.70 -3.95 15.49
N VAL A 163 65.20 -3.05 14.64
CA VAL A 163 65.64 -1.68 14.99
C VAL A 163 64.40 -0.86 15.39
N PRO A 164 64.48 0.01 16.42
CA PRO A 164 63.33 0.81 16.83
C PRO A 164 63.04 1.85 15.75
N VAL A 165 62.04 1.59 14.92
CA VAL A 165 61.45 2.62 14.05
C VAL A 165 60.69 3.58 14.95
N THR A 166 61.16 4.82 15.03
CA THR A 166 60.40 5.93 15.62
C THR A 166 59.13 6.12 14.80
N THR A 167 58.02 5.56 15.27
CA THR A 167 56.69 5.81 14.71
C THR A 167 56.31 7.24 15.02
N ALA A 168 56.24 8.08 13.98
CA ALA A 168 55.63 9.39 14.06
C ALA A 168 54.19 9.25 14.60
N ALA A 169 53.83 10.11 15.56
CA ALA A 169 52.51 10.11 16.17
C ALA A 169 51.41 10.12 15.08
N PRO A 170 50.37 9.27 15.19
CA PRO A 170 49.30 9.24 14.19
C PRO A 170 48.63 10.62 14.17
N ALA A 171 48.60 11.24 12.98
CA ALA A 171 47.82 12.45 12.74
C ALA A 171 46.37 12.13 13.15
N THR A 172 45.87 12.83 14.17
CA THR A 172 44.51 12.67 14.67
C THR A 172 43.54 13.00 13.53
N ALA A 173 42.98 11.95 12.92
CA ALA A 173 41.89 12.11 11.98
C ALA A 173 40.73 12.77 12.74
N ARG A 174 40.39 14.01 12.34
CA ARG A 174 39.30 14.77 12.94
C ARG A 174 38.00 14.08 12.55
N THR A 175 37.43 13.31 13.46
CA THR A 175 36.14 12.66 13.28
C THR A 175 35.03 13.68 13.53
N VAL A 176 34.09 13.77 12.60
CA VAL A 176 32.90 14.63 12.71
C VAL A 176 31.72 13.75 12.35
N ASP A 177 30.78 13.61 13.28
CA ASP A 177 29.49 12.95 13.06
C ASP A 177 28.73 13.76 11.99
N THR A 178 28.66 13.22 10.77
CA THR A 178 28.16 13.96 9.61
C THR A 178 26.68 13.68 9.38
N ASP A 179 26.14 12.58 9.91
CA ASP A 179 24.77 12.14 9.71
C ASP A 179 23.90 12.16 10.98
N GLY A 180 24.48 12.51 12.13
CA GLY A 180 23.78 12.76 13.39
C GLY A 180 23.41 11.49 14.15
N ASP A 181 24.09 10.37 13.88
CA ASP A 181 23.81 9.08 14.49
C ASP A 181 24.54 8.84 15.82
N GLY A 182 25.38 9.78 16.26
CA GLY A 182 26.14 9.72 17.49
C GLY A 182 27.48 8.98 17.38
N TYR A 183 27.87 8.53 16.18
CA TYR A 183 29.15 7.88 15.91
C TYR A 183 30.09 8.77 15.06
N ALA A 184 31.39 8.55 15.27
CA ALA A 184 32.44 9.32 14.61
C ALA A 184 32.70 8.80 13.19
N ASP A 185 32.24 9.54 12.18
CA ASP A 185 32.56 9.24 10.78
C ASP A 185 34.00 9.61 10.42
N THR A 186 34.64 8.73 9.65
CA THR A 186 35.94 9.00 9.01
C THR A 186 35.67 9.63 7.65
N VAL A 187 35.62 10.97 7.61
CA VAL A 187 35.41 11.71 6.37
C VAL A 187 36.68 11.66 5.51
N VAL A 188 36.76 10.66 4.62
CA VAL A 188 37.76 10.67 3.54
C VAL A 188 37.29 11.70 2.52
N ARG A 189 37.84 12.92 2.60
CA ARG A 189 37.57 14.00 1.63
C ARG A 189 38.06 13.55 0.24
N ARG A 190 37.21 12.86 -0.52
CA ARG A 190 37.47 12.60 -1.95
C ARG A 190 37.53 13.97 -2.63
N ARG A 191 38.74 14.36 -3.06
CA ARG A 191 38.93 15.50 -3.96
C ARG A 191 37.95 15.34 -5.14
N ARG A 192 36.97 16.23 -5.25
CA ARG A 192 36.18 16.37 -6.47
C ARG A 192 37.05 17.08 -7.49
N TRP A 193 36.94 16.64 -8.74
CA TRP A 193 37.78 17.04 -9.88
C TRP A 193 37.72 18.55 -10.24
N PHE A 194 36.95 19.37 -9.53
CA PHE A 194 36.72 20.78 -9.86
C PHE A 194 37.34 21.81 -8.91
N ASP A 195 38.11 21.39 -7.90
CA ASP A 195 38.80 22.34 -7.00
C ASP A 195 40.23 22.63 -7.52
N TRP A 196 40.36 23.71 -8.31
CA TRP A 196 41.64 24.35 -8.70
C TRP A 196 41.92 25.56 -7.80
#